data_AF-A0A6A4U4N0-F1
#
_entry.id   AF-A0A6A4U4N0-F1
#
_cell.length_a   1.000
_cell.length_b   1.000
_cell.length_c   1.000
_cell.angle_alpha   90.00
_cell.angle_beta   90.00
_cell.angle_gamma   90.00
#
_symmetry.space_group_name_H-M   'P 1'
#
loop_
_entity.id
_entity.type
_entity.pdbx_description
1 polymer ?
#
loop_
_entity_poly.entity_id
_entity_poly.type
_entity_poly.pdbx_seq_one_letter_code
_entity_poly.pdbx_strand_id
1 'polypeptide(L)'
;MTSDAGTGFVHTAPSHGDDDYQLGVKFGLPMTYNVEADGSYRANLPLFGGQHIITPDGNEGPANVSVIKQLAYSGALFAKAKLKHSYPHSWRSKAPVIYRNTPQWFVAIDKTLDDGMSTYGQTIRTRALNSINQLVEWTPATGRNRLHSMIEARPDWVLSRQRAWGVPLTCFVKKGALPTDADFLLRNAEVNARIKAAFEAEGADVWYVQGFKERVLEGIVNPLDYEQVYDVLDVWFDSGSTHAFVLRDREDGSPDGLADLYLEGTDQHRGWFHSSMLQACGTKGRAPYRGVLTHGFTLDEKGMKMSKSLGNTTAPQEVIGEYGADILRLWVAQSDYTVDLRIGKEILKGVADSYRRLRNTMRYMLGALAGFSEAERVEPAQMPELERWVLHRLAELDAEVREGYAKYDFQGVFQKLFTFCTSDLSAVYFDIRKDSLYCDPKDSLTRRSCRTVLDILFHRLTTWLAPVLVFTMEEVWLERFPGEESSVHLVDGMRRWPRSGRRSAMCAGW
;
A
#
# COMPACT_ATOMS: atom_id res chain seq x y z
N MET A 1 -30.77 -4.05 17.17
CA MET A 1 -31.34 -4.82 18.29
C MET A 1 -31.31 -6.29 17.94
N THR A 2 -30.85 -7.14 18.86
CA THR A 2 -31.05 -8.60 18.81
C THR A 2 -32.03 -8.99 19.91
N SER A 3 -32.87 -10.00 19.67
CA SER A 3 -33.87 -10.52 20.61
C SER A 3 -33.29 -11.31 21.78
N ASP A 4 -31.97 -11.44 21.84
CA ASP A 4 -31.32 -12.56 22.51
C ASP A 4 -30.76 -12.18 23.90
N ALA A 5 -30.86 -10.90 24.31
CA ALA A 5 -30.40 -10.43 25.62
C ALA A 5 -31.17 -9.18 26.10
N GLY A 6 -31.38 -9.07 27.41
CA GLY A 6 -32.06 -7.94 28.05
C GLY A 6 -33.59 -8.04 28.02
N THR A 7 -34.26 -6.89 28.02
CA THR A 7 -35.74 -6.80 28.05
C THR A 7 -36.36 -6.59 26.67
N GLY A 8 -35.56 -6.53 25.62
CA GLY A 8 -35.97 -6.05 24.29
C GLY A 8 -36.07 -4.52 24.18
N PHE A 9 -35.96 -3.78 25.29
CA PHE A 9 -35.88 -2.32 25.33
C PHE A 9 -34.48 -1.88 25.75
N VAL A 10 -33.84 -1.06 24.94
CA VAL A 10 -32.48 -0.55 25.20
C VAL A 10 -32.57 0.95 25.50
N HIS A 11 -32.08 1.35 26.68
CA HIS A 11 -31.89 2.76 26.99
C HIS A 11 -30.75 3.31 26.13
N THR A 12 -30.97 4.45 25.49
CA THR A 12 -29.99 5.12 24.65
C THR A 12 -29.45 6.36 25.36
N ALA A 13 -28.13 6.42 25.51
CA ALA A 13 -27.40 7.59 25.99
C ALA A 13 -26.32 7.98 24.95
N PRO A 14 -26.64 8.85 23.98
CA PRO A 14 -25.79 9.13 22.81
C PRO A 14 -24.36 9.58 23.09
N SER A 15 -24.05 9.99 24.32
CA SER A 15 -22.72 10.47 24.72
C SER A 15 -21.81 9.42 25.36
N HIS A 16 -22.29 8.17 25.46
CA HIS A 16 -21.64 7.09 26.19
C HIS A 16 -21.65 5.73 25.46
N GLY A 17 -21.94 5.70 24.16
CA GLY A 17 -21.89 4.50 23.33
C GLY A 17 -21.90 4.84 21.85
N ASP A 18 -21.21 4.05 21.02
CA ASP A 18 -21.11 4.33 19.58
C ASP A 18 -22.45 4.12 18.87
N ASP A 19 -23.12 2.98 19.06
CA ASP A 19 -24.46 2.73 18.50
C ASP A 19 -25.47 3.79 18.95
N ASP A 20 -25.40 4.19 20.22
CA ASP A 20 -26.24 5.24 20.79
C ASP A 20 -25.94 6.61 20.17
N TYR A 21 -24.66 6.91 19.92
CA TYR A 21 -24.22 8.13 19.25
C TYR A 21 -24.74 8.18 17.81
N GLN A 22 -24.58 7.09 17.05
CA GLN A 22 -25.09 7.02 15.68
C GLN A 22 -26.61 7.17 15.62
N LEU A 23 -27.34 6.52 16.54
CA LEU A 23 -28.78 6.70 16.68
C LEU A 23 -29.12 8.16 17.03
N GLY A 24 -28.37 8.75 17.97
CA GLY A 24 -28.53 10.12 18.40
C GLY A 24 -28.33 11.13 17.26
N VAL A 25 -27.28 10.95 16.45
CA VAL A 25 -27.03 11.78 15.26
C VAL A 25 -28.15 11.61 14.23
N LYS A 26 -28.53 10.36 13.93
CA LYS A 26 -29.58 10.05 12.94
C LYS A 26 -30.93 10.67 13.28
N PHE A 27 -31.30 10.70 14.56
CA PHE A 27 -32.60 11.19 15.02
C PHE A 27 -32.54 12.56 15.70
N GLY A 28 -31.38 13.24 15.72
CA GLY A 28 -31.22 14.57 16.32
C GLY A 28 -31.42 14.59 17.84
N LEU A 29 -31.03 13.53 18.56
CA LEU A 29 -31.12 13.48 20.01
C LEU A 29 -30.11 14.42 20.68
N PRO A 30 -30.46 15.07 21.80
CA PRO A 30 -29.55 15.94 22.52
C PRO A 30 -28.37 15.15 23.09
N MET A 31 -27.15 15.63 22.82
CA MET A 31 -25.92 15.10 23.39
C MET A 31 -25.75 15.64 24.81
N THR A 32 -25.40 14.78 25.76
CA THR A 32 -25.20 15.15 27.16
C THR A 32 -23.71 15.22 27.49
N TYR A 33 -23.32 16.24 28.25
CA TYR A 33 -21.94 16.46 28.68
C TYR A 33 -21.86 16.30 30.18
N ASN A 34 -22.14 15.08 30.66
CA ASN A 34 -22.29 14.82 32.09
C ASN A 34 -21.00 14.31 32.74
N VAL A 35 -20.06 13.77 31.96
CA VAL A 35 -18.84 13.11 32.45
C VAL A 35 -17.60 13.89 32.01
N GLU A 36 -16.72 14.19 32.96
CA GLU A 36 -15.49 14.95 32.81
C GLU A 36 -14.30 14.06 32.41
N ALA A 37 -13.14 14.68 32.13
CA ALA A 37 -11.95 13.98 31.63
C ALA A 37 -11.30 13.03 32.66
N ASP A 38 -11.52 13.30 33.94
CA ASP A 38 -11.06 12.48 35.06
C ASP A 38 -12.03 11.32 35.38
N GLY A 39 -13.14 11.19 34.65
CA GLY A 39 -14.16 10.16 34.89
C GLY A 39 -15.15 10.51 36.01
N SER A 40 -15.15 11.76 36.48
CA SER A 40 -16.16 12.27 37.40
C SER A 40 -17.38 12.83 36.66
N TYR A 41 -18.52 12.93 37.34
CA TYR A 41 -19.63 13.74 36.85
C TYR A 41 -19.32 15.23 37.01
N ARG A 42 -19.73 16.04 36.04
CA ARG A 42 -19.59 17.51 36.10
C ARG A 42 -20.07 18.06 37.44
N ALA A 43 -19.36 19.02 38.01
CA ALA A 43 -19.59 19.49 39.38
C ALA A 43 -21.02 20.01 39.62
N ASN A 44 -21.65 20.60 38.60
CA ASN A 44 -23.00 21.14 38.66
C ASN A 44 -24.10 20.12 38.28
N LEU A 45 -23.79 18.83 38.10
CA LEU A 45 -24.79 17.82 37.81
C LEU A 45 -25.71 17.64 39.02
N PRO A 46 -27.04 17.78 38.88
CA PRO A 46 -27.95 17.55 39.99
C PRO A 46 -27.77 16.16 40.61
N LEU A 47 -27.81 16.09 41.94
CA LEU A 47 -27.72 14.88 42.77
C LEU A 47 -26.35 14.16 42.78
N PHE A 48 -25.59 14.19 41.68
CA PHE A 48 -24.39 13.36 41.50
C PHE A 48 -23.11 14.14 41.17
N GLY A 49 -23.15 15.47 41.15
CA GLY A 49 -22.02 16.30 40.78
C GLY A 49 -20.74 15.96 41.54
N GLY A 50 -19.62 15.86 40.81
CA GLY A 50 -18.29 15.55 41.34
C GLY A 50 -18.05 14.08 41.71
N GLN A 51 -19.06 13.21 41.64
CA GLN A 51 -18.87 11.79 41.95
C GLN A 51 -18.13 11.08 40.82
N HIS A 52 -17.15 10.25 41.18
CA HIS A 52 -16.38 9.45 40.22
C HIS A 52 -17.13 8.19 39.81
N ILE A 53 -17.11 7.87 38.51
CA ILE A 53 -17.56 6.59 37.96
C ILE A 53 -16.49 5.53 38.18
N ILE A 54 -15.27 5.85 37.76
CA ILE A 54 -14.04 5.11 38.05
C ILE A 54 -13.09 6.09 38.73
N THR A 55 -12.45 5.68 39.82
CA THR A 55 -11.48 6.53 40.53
C THR A 55 -10.18 6.66 39.74
N PRO A 56 -9.33 7.65 40.03
CA PRO A 56 -8.03 7.80 39.39
C PRO A 56 -7.14 6.54 39.48
N ASP A 57 -7.29 5.76 40.55
CA ASP A 57 -6.57 4.49 40.77
C ASP A 57 -7.16 3.30 40.00
N GLY A 58 -8.23 3.51 39.22
CA GLY A 58 -8.87 2.48 38.40
C GLY A 58 -9.90 1.61 39.12
N ASN A 59 -10.33 1.98 40.33
CA ASN A 59 -11.35 1.27 41.09
C ASN A 59 -12.76 1.83 40.81
N GLU A 60 -13.81 1.08 41.15
CA GLU A 60 -15.18 1.59 41.08
C GLU A 60 -15.37 2.79 42.02
N GLY A 61 -15.86 3.91 41.47
CA GLY A 61 -16.21 5.09 42.23
C GLY A 61 -17.65 5.04 42.78
N PRO A 62 -18.04 6.02 43.61
CA PRO A 62 -19.34 6.02 44.29
C PRO A 62 -20.54 6.27 43.35
N ALA A 63 -20.30 6.81 42.14
CA ALA A 63 -21.36 7.24 41.23
C ALA A 63 -22.42 6.17 40.96
N ASN A 64 -22.00 4.96 40.57
CA ASN A 64 -22.92 3.86 40.25
C ASN A 64 -23.78 3.46 41.46
N VAL A 65 -23.19 3.42 42.65
CA VAL A 65 -23.90 3.10 43.90
C VAL A 65 -24.92 4.18 44.23
N SER A 66 -24.55 5.46 44.11
CA SER A 66 -25.45 6.59 44.33
C SER A 66 -26.63 6.61 43.37
N VAL A 67 -26.39 6.34 42.08
CA VAL A 67 -27.46 6.24 41.06
C VAL A 67 -28.44 5.12 41.41
N ILE A 68 -27.95 3.93 41.78
CA ILE A 68 -28.81 2.80 42.17
C ILE A 68 -29.64 3.15 43.41
N LYS A 69 -29.05 3.78 44.42
CA LYS A 69 -29.77 4.22 45.64
C LYS A 69 -30.86 5.23 45.30
N GLN A 70 -30.58 6.18 44.41
CA GLN A 70 -31.54 7.19 44.01
C GLN A 70 -32.71 6.60 43.22
N LEU A 71 -32.44 5.65 42.29
CA LEU A 71 -33.47 4.94 41.55
C LEU A 71 -34.37 4.09 42.48
N ALA A 72 -33.79 3.49 43.52
CA ALA A 72 -34.55 2.77 44.54
C ALA A 72 -35.42 3.71 45.36
N TYR A 73 -34.86 4.84 45.80
CA TYR A 73 -35.58 5.88 46.55
C TYR A 73 -36.76 6.45 45.75
N SER A 74 -36.60 6.65 44.43
CA SER A 74 -37.65 7.18 43.55
C SER A 74 -38.67 6.14 43.09
N GLY A 75 -38.56 4.87 43.51
CA GLY A 75 -39.42 3.77 43.05
C GLY A 75 -39.25 3.38 41.58
N ALA A 76 -38.19 3.83 40.91
CA ALA A 76 -37.92 3.55 39.50
C ALA A 76 -37.08 2.26 39.27
N LEU A 77 -36.53 1.68 40.34
CA LEU A 77 -35.74 0.46 40.28
C LEU A 77 -36.63 -0.79 40.35
N PHE A 78 -36.89 -1.43 39.20
CA PHE A 78 -37.69 -2.67 39.14
C PHE A 78 -36.92 -3.90 39.64
N ALA A 79 -35.66 -4.06 39.22
CA ALA A 79 -34.84 -5.20 39.58
C ALA A 79 -33.35 -4.82 39.65
N LYS A 80 -32.58 -5.56 40.46
CA LYS A 80 -31.12 -5.41 40.59
C LYS A 80 -30.48 -6.79 40.64
N ALA A 81 -29.53 -7.05 39.74
CA ALA A 81 -28.74 -8.27 39.71
C ALA A 81 -27.26 -7.93 39.42
N LYS A 82 -26.37 -8.89 39.65
CA LYS A 82 -24.96 -8.80 39.25
C LYS A 82 -24.74 -9.74 38.06
N LEU A 83 -24.04 -9.25 37.04
CA LEU A 83 -23.69 -10.01 35.84
C LEU A 83 -22.17 -10.09 35.72
N LYS A 84 -21.65 -11.25 35.29
CA LYS A 84 -20.25 -11.39 34.87
C LYS A 84 -20.21 -11.38 33.35
N HIS A 85 -19.47 -10.44 32.77
CA HIS A 85 -19.30 -10.32 31.32
C HIS A 85 -17.90 -9.78 30.98
N SER A 86 -17.55 -9.80 29.70
CA SER A 86 -16.34 -9.14 29.22
C SER A 86 -16.55 -7.63 29.18
N TYR A 87 -15.58 -6.87 29.69
CA TYR A 87 -15.60 -5.40 29.72
C TYR A 87 -14.25 -4.85 29.26
N PRO A 88 -14.21 -3.74 28.50
CA PRO A 88 -12.94 -3.18 28.02
C PRO A 88 -12.12 -2.61 29.18
N HIS A 89 -10.82 -2.87 29.15
CA HIS A 89 -9.85 -2.35 30.12
C HIS A 89 -8.65 -1.77 29.38
N SER A 90 -8.02 -0.76 30.00
CA SER A 90 -6.77 -0.19 29.52
C SER A 90 -5.72 -1.30 29.43
N TRP A 91 -5.13 -1.49 28.25
CA TRP A 91 -4.12 -2.52 28.04
C TRP A 91 -2.86 -2.31 28.91
N ARG A 92 -2.60 -1.06 29.33
CA ARG A 92 -1.46 -0.66 30.16
C ARG A 92 -1.77 -0.70 31.65
N SER A 93 -2.75 0.07 32.12
CA SER A 93 -3.07 0.18 33.56
C SER A 93 -3.98 -0.94 34.06
N LYS A 94 -4.61 -1.69 33.15
CA LYS A 94 -5.65 -2.69 33.45
C LYS A 94 -6.89 -2.12 34.13
N ALA A 95 -7.01 -0.81 34.28
CA ALA A 95 -8.22 -0.14 34.78
C ALA A 95 -9.37 -0.24 33.76
N PRO A 96 -10.64 -0.30 34.21
CA PRO A 96 -11.80 -0.22 33.32
C PRO A 96 -11.80 1.08 32.51
N VAL A 97 -12.30 1.04 31.28
CA VAL A 97 -12.47 2.25 30.44
C VAL A 97 -13.94 2.59 30.27
N ILE A 98 -14.23 3.88 30.09
CA ILE A 98 -15.58 4.39 29.83
C ILE A 98 -15.62 5.10 28.47
N TYR A 99 -16.80 5.12 27.85
CA TYR A 99 -17.06 5.89 26.64
C TYR A 99 -17.54 7.29 27.01
N ARG A 100 -16.95 8.29 26.35
CA ARG A 100 -17.25 9.70 26.55
C ARG A 100 -17.10 10.45 25.24
N ASN A 101 -18.07 11.30 24.92
CA ASN A 101 -17.93 12.26 23.82
C ASN A 101 -16.79 13.25 24.10
N THR A 102 -15.90 13.41 23.12
CA THR A 102 -14.82 14.39 23.17
C THR A 102 -14.87 15.26 21.92
N PRO A 103 -14.53 16.56 22.00
CA PRO A 103 -14.37 17.37 20.80
C PRO A 103 -13.21 16.79 19.99
N GLN A 104 -13.43 16.61 18.69
CA GLN A 104 -12.44 16.12 17.72
C GLN A 104 -12.57 16.91 16.42
N TRP A 105 -11.51 16.92 15.63
CA TRP A 105 -11.45 17.54 14.31
C TRP A 105 -11.80 16.51 13.24
N PHE A 106 -12.67 16.88 12.31
CA PHE A 106 -13.15 16.01 11.25
C PHE A 106 -12.98 16.65 9.87
N VAL A 107 -12.68 15.83 8.86
CA VAL A 107 -12.93 16.17 7.46
C VAL A 107 -14.36 15.76 7.13
N ALA A 108 -15.16 16.74 6.71
CA ALA A 108 -16.51 16.49 6.21
C ALA A 108 -16.44 15.86 4.81
N ILE A 109 -16.85 14.60 4.68
CA ILE A 109 -16.68 13.81 3.46
C ILE A 109 -17.78 14.11 2.43
N ASP A 110 -18.98 14.41 2.90
CA ASP A 110 -20.18 14.69 2.08
C ASP A 110 -20.51 16.18 1.94
N LYS A 111 -19.69 17.06 2.51
CA LYS A 111 -19.91 18.49 2.36
C LYS A 111 -19.63 18.91 0.91
N THR A 112 -20.57 19.65 0.32
CA THR A 112 -20.35 20.31 -0.97
C THR A 112 -19.20 21.29 -0.88
N LEU A 113 -18.24 21.14 -1.78
CA LEU A 113 -17.05 21.97 -1.89
C LEU A 113 -17.25 23.00 -3.02
N ASP A 114 -17.02 24.27 -2.72
CA ASP A 114 -17.02 25.38 -3.68
C ASP A 114 -15.59 25.82 -3.97
N ASP A 115 -14.84 24.92 -4.60
CA ASP A 115 -13.39 25.04 -4.85
C ASP A 115 -13.04 25.03 -6.36
N GLY A 116 -14.05 25.04 -7.23
CA GLY A 116 -13.89 24.97 -8.69
C GLY A 116 -13.47 23.59 -9.24
N MET A 117 -13.31 22.57 -8.40
CA MET A 117 -12.83 21.23 -8.78
C MET A 117 -13.96 20.19 -8.90
N SER A 118 -15.09 20.58 -9.51
CA SER A 118 -16.30 19.76 -9.53
C SER A 118 -16.37 18.69 -10.62
N THR A 119 -15.34 18.57 -11.48
CA THR A 119 -15.31 17.66 -12.65
C THR A 119 -15.71 16.23 -12.32
N TYR A 120 -15.25 15.70 -11.19
CA TYR A 120 -15.56 14.33 -10.75
C TYR A 120 -16.55 14.27 -9.59
N GLY A 121 -17.15 15.40 -9.19
CA GLY A 121 -18.13 15.44 -8.10
C GLY A 121 -18.00 16.69 -7.24
N GLN A 122 -19.08 16.98 -6.51
CA GLN A 122 -19.19 18.16 -5.65
C GLN A 122 -18.73 17.91 -4.21
N THR A 123 -18.52 16.65 -3.82
CA THR A 123 -18.10 16.23 -2.47
C THR A 123 -16.85 15.36 -2.57
N ILE A 124 -16.11 15.19 -1.48
CA ILE A 124 -14.94 14.29 -1.46
C ILE A 124 -15.37 12.87 -1.82
N ARG A 125 -16.51 12.39 -1.29
CA ARG A 125 -17.04 11.06 -1.61
C ARG A 125 -17.31 10.89 -3.09
N THR A 126 -18.05 11.81 -3.70
CA THR A 126 -18.45 11.69 -5.11
C THR A 126 -17.24 11.76 -6.03
N ARG A 127 -16.27 12.64 -5.75
CA ARG A 127 -14.97 12.70 -6.44
C ARG A 127 -14.20 11.39 -6.36
N ALA A 128 -14.14 10.79 -5.17
CA ALA A 128 -13.43 9.54 -4.95
C ALA A 128 -14.11 8.36 -5.68
N LEU A 129 -15.43 8.22 -5.56
CA LEU A 129 -16.17 7.15 -6.24
C LEU A 129 -16.06 7.25 -7.77
N ASN A 130 -16.18 8.45 -8.33
CA ASN A 130 -16.00 8.65 -9.77
C ASN A 130 -14.56 8.42 -10.20
N SER A 131 -13.57 8.84 -9.40
CA SER A 131 -12.15 8.56 -9.70
C SER A 131 -11.86 7.07 -9.72
N ILE A 132 -12.37 6.30 -8.75
CA ILE A 132 -12.26 4.83 -8.72
C ILE A 132 -12.80 4.19 -10.00
N ASN A 133 -13.90 4.74 -10.53
CA ASN A 133 -14.64 4.17 -11.65
C ASN A 133 -14.12 4.59 -13.02
N GLN A 134 -13.52 5.78 -13.12
CA GLN A 134 -13.22 6.42 -14.41
C GLN A 134 -11.73 6.65 -14.65
N LEU A 135 -10.92 6.77 -13.58
CA LEU A 135 -9.54 7.25 -13.68
C LEU A 135 -8.49 6.23 -13.28
N VAL A 136 -8.86 5.24 -12.47
CA VAL A 136 -7.91 4.31 -11.86
C VAL A 136 -8.04 2.92 -12.49
N GLU A 137 -6.92 2.37 -12.95
CA GLU A 137 -6.78 0.97 -13.32
C GLU A 137 -6.50 0.10 -12.08
N TRP A 138 -7.15 -1.07 -11.98
CA TRP A 138 -7.11 -1.91 -10.79
C TRP A 138 -6.56 -3.30 -11.10
N THR A 139 -5.48 -3.67 -10.42
CA THR A 139 -4.84 -4.99 -10.55
C THR A 139 -4.71 -5.63 -9.16
N PRO A 140 -5.52 -6.64 -8.80
CA PRO A 140 -6.62 -7.22 -9.55
C PRO A 140 -7.88 -6.33 -9.56
N ALA A 141 -8.78 -6.56 -10.51
CA ALA A 141 -10.04 -5.81 -10.66
C ALA A 141 -10.95 -5.88 -9.41
N THR A 142 -10.82 -6.92 -8.59
CA THR A 142 -11.55 -7.06 -7.32
C THR A 142 -11.18 -6.00 -6.28
N GLY A 143 -9.97 -5.42 -6.35
CA GLY A 143 -9.52 -4.33 -5.49
C GLY A 143 -10.40 -3.08 -5.60
N ARG A 144 -10.90 -2.81 -6.82
CA ARG A 144 -11.86 -1.72 -7.09
C ARG A 144 -13.06 -1.79 -6.15
N ASN A 145 -13.73 -2.94 -6.11
CA ASN A 145 -14.96 -3.13 -5.34
C ASN A 145 -14.70 -2.94 -3.84
N ARG A 146 -13.54 -3.41 -3.37
CA ARG A 146 -13.13 -3.28 -1.97
C ARG A 146 -12.97 -1.82 -1.57
N LEU A 147 -12.24 -1.01 -2.35
CA LEU A 147 -12.10 0.42 -2.02
C LEU A 147 -13.41 1.17 -2.21
N HIS A 148 -14.15 0.89 -3.30
CA HIS A 148 -15.43 1.53 -3.60
C HIS A 148 -16.43 1.41 -2.45
N SER A 149 -16.72 0.19 -1.99
CA SER A 149 -17.68 -0.02 -0.90
C SER A 149 -17.23 0.62 0.42
N MET A 150 -15.92 0.68 0.66
CA MET A 150 -15.38 1.36 1.85
C MET A 150 -15.55 2.86 1.77
N ILE A 151 -15.32 3.48 0.60
CA ILE A 151 -15.54 4.91 0.40
C ILE A 151 -17.04 5.21 0.43
N GLU A 152 -17.89 4.36 -0.14
CA GLU A 152 -19.34 4.56 -0.17
C GLU A 152 -19.95 4.61 1.23
N ALA A 153 -19.53 3.73 2.13
CA ALA A 153 -20.09 3.64 3.49
C ALA A 153 -19.35 4.48 4.55
N ARG A 154 -18.27 5.20 4.18
CA ARG A 154 -17.40 5.89 5.14
C ARG A 154 -18.11 7.06 5.85
N PRO A 155 -18.02 7.23 7.18
CA PRO A 155 -18.44 8.47 7.85
C PRO A 155 -17.38 9.58 7.73
N ASP A 156 -17.64 10.74 8.32
CA ASP A 156 -16.64 11.82 8.39
C ASP A 156 -15.33 11.34 9.03
N TRP A 157 -14.21 11.82 8.50
CA TRP A 157 -12.90 11.32 8.90
C TRP A 157 -12.33 12.11 10.08
N VAL A 158 -12.22 11.47 11.23
CA VAL A 158 -11.59 12.03 12.43
C VAL A 158 -10.07 12.20 12.22
N LEU A 159 -9.60 13.43 12.17
CA LEU A 159 -8.19 13.79 11.96
C LEU A 159 -7.39 13.85 13.25
N SER A 160 -7.96 14.38 14.33
CA SER A 160 -7.20 14.67 15.54
C SER A 160 -6.90 13.41 16.35
N ARG A 161 -5.73 13.42 17.01
CA ARG A 161 -5.29 12.44 18.01
C ARG A 161 -4.67 13.18 19.17
N GLN A 162 -5.05 12.81 20.39
CA GLN A 162 -4.44 13.35 21.63
C GLN A 162 -3.17 12.54 21.95
N ARG A 163 -2.11 12.78 21.18
CA ARG A 163 -0.80 12.11 21.32
C ARG A 163 0.32 13.14 21.26
N ALA A 164 1.46 12.80 21.86
CA ALA A 164 2.64 13.65 21.89
C ALA A 164 3.51 13.57 20.61
N TRP A 165 3.30 12.56 19.76
CA TRP A 165 4.09 12.35 18.54
C TRP A 165 3.20 12.31 17.31
N GLY A 166 3.46 13.21 16.36
CA GLY A 166 2.73 13.37 15.10
C GLY A 166 2.83 14.80 14.58
N VAL A 167 2.41 15.03 13.34
CA VAL A 167 2.34 16.38 12.77
C VAL A 167 1.24 17.16 13.51
N PRO A 168 1.51 18.37 14.05
CA PRO A 168 0.51 19.15 14.78
C PRO A 168 -0.66 19.56 13.87
N LEU A 169 -1.87 19.56 14.43
CA LEU A 169 -3.02 20.21 13.82
C LEU A 169 -2.90 21.72 14.03
N THR A 170 -2.46 22.44 13.00
CA THR A 170 -2.05 23.85 13.07
C THR A 170 -3.24 24.82 13.08
N CYS A 171 -4.03 24.79 14.16
CA CYS A 171 -5.22 25.61 14.32
C CYS A 171 -5.17 26.44 15.62
N PHE A 172 -5.80 27.61 15.56
CA PHE A 172 -6.09 28.45 16.73
C PHE A 172 -7.61 28.57 16.91
N VAL A 173 -8.09 28.42 18.14
CA VAL A 173 -9.52 28.56 18.48
C VAL A 173 -9.74 29.76 19.39
N LYS A 174 -10.86 30.46 19.22
CA LYS A 174 -11.18 31.66 19.99
C LYS A 174 -11.71 31.30 21.38
N LYS A 175 -11.16 31.93 22.41
CA LYS A 175 -11.58 31.72 23.80
C LYS A 175 -13.02 32.16 24.02
N GLY A 176 -13.78 31.30 24.70
CA GLY A 176 -15.18 31.57 25.04
C GLY A 176 -16.18 31.44 23.89
N ALA A 177 -15.72 31.20 22.65
CA ALA A 177 -16.58 30.88 21.52
C ALA A 177 -16.97 29.39 21.55
N LEU A 178 -18.20 29.10 21.13
CA LEU A 178 -18.68 27.73 20.93
C LEU A 178 -18.19 27.20 19.59
N PRO A 179 -17.96 25.87 19.42
CA PRO A 179 -17.57 25.28 18.13
C PRO A 179 -18.53 25.56 16.97
N THR A 180 -19.77 25.97 17.27
CA THR A 180 -20.79 26.37 16.30
C THR A 180 -20.67 27.81 15.82
N ASP A 181 -19.88 28.63 16.52
CA ASP A 181 -19.73 30.05 16.22
C ASP A 181 -18.83 30.26 15.00
N ALA A 182 -19.17 31.23 14.16
CA ALA A 182 -18.48 31.45 12.89
C ALA A 182 -17.00 31.84 13.07
N ASP A 183 -16.66 32.48 14.18
CA ASP A 183 -15.33 32.96 14.55
C ASP A 183 -14.60 32.03 15.54
N PHE A 184 -15.15 30.84 15.84
CA PHE A 184 -14.52 29.85 16.69
C PHE A 184 -13.13 29.46 16.20
N LEU A 185 -12.97 29.20 14.90
CA LEU A 185 -11.70 28.86 14.29
C LEU A 185 -11.08 30.11 13.62
N LEU A 186 -9.83 30.41 13.95
CA LEU A 186 -9.09 31.49 13.29
C LEU A 186 -8.72 31.10 11.86
N ARG A 187 -9.57 31.49 10.90
CA ARG A 187 -9.33 31.29 9.47
C ARG A 187 -8.63 32.53 8.88
N ASN A 188 -7.30 32.52 8.85
CA ASN A 188 -6.51 33.64 8.34
C ASN A 188 -5.34 33.16 7.46
N ALA A 189 -5.28 33.65 6.22
CA ALA A 189 -4.28 33.23 5.24
C ALA A 189 -2.85 33.66 5.60
N GLU A 190 -2.68 34.83 6.21
CA GLU A 190 -1.37 35.33 6.64
C GLU A 190 -0.83 34.51 7.82
N VAL A 191 -1.68 34.16 8.79
CA VAL A 191 -1.32 33.25 9.88
C VAL A 191 -0.86 31.89 9.33
N ASN A 192 -1.63 31.31 8.39
CA ASN A 192 -1.27 30.04 7.76
C ASN A 192 0.08 30.13 7.02
N ALA A 193 0.36 31.26 6.34
CA ALA A 193 1.64 31.48 5.67
C ALA A 193 2.81 31.58 6.66
N ARG A 194 2.63 32.27 7.80
CA ARG A 194 3.66 32.35 8.86
C ARG A 194 3.94 30.99 9.50
N ILE A 195 2.90 30.19 9.75
CA ILE A 195 3.06 28.82 10.26
C ILE A 195 3.85 27.98 9.25
N LYS A 196 3.46 28.02 7.98
CA LYS A 196 4.15 27.28 6.92
C LYS A 196 5.63 27.65 6.84
N ALA A 197 5.95 28.95 6.80
CA ALA A 197 7.33 29.44 6.74
C ALA A 197 8.16 28.99 7.95
N ALA A 198 7.58 29.03 9.16
CA ALA A 198 8.26 28.53 10.35
C ALA A 198 8.49 27.01 10.27
N PHE A 199 7.54 26.24 9.76
CA PHE A 199 7.70 24.79 9.62
C PHE A 199 8.77 24.42 8.59
N GLU A 200 8.87 25.16 7.49
CA GLU A 200 9.93 24.97 6.48
C GLU A 200 11.33 25.30 7.03
N ALA A 201 11.44 26.33 7.88
CA ALA A 201 12.72 26.78 8.42
C ALA A 201 13.18 26.01 9.66
N GLU A 202 12.24 25.65 10.55
CA GLU A 202 12.53 25.17 11.92
C GLU A 202 11.98 23.75 12.18
N GLY A 203 11.24 23.17 11.24
CA GLY A 203 10.53 21.89 11.41
C GLY A 203 9.22 22.03 12.19
N ALA A 204 8.42 20.96 12.22
CA ALA A 204 7.09 20.97 12.84
C ALA A 204 7.11 21.16 14.37
N ASP A 205 8.22 20.80 15.02
CA ASP A 205 8.40 20.91 16.47
C ASP A 205 8.34 22.37 16.96
N VAL A 206 8.60 23.33 16.06
CA VAL A 206 8.48 24.76 16.35
C VAL A 206 7.10 25.15 16.87
N TRP A 207 6.05 24.39 16.51
CA TRP A 207 4.69 24.57 17.02
C TRP A 207 4.64 24.52 18.56
N TYR A 208 5.47 23.67 19.18
CA TYR A 208 5.46 23.47 20.63
C TYR A 208 6.43 24.40 21.38
N VAL A 209 7.19 25.23 20.66
CA VAL A 209 8.15 26.17 21.27
C VAL A 209 7.40 27.31 21.96
N GLN A 210 7.81 27.63 23.18
CA GLN A 210 7.23 28.73 23.95
C GLN A 210 7.37 30.05 23.18
N GLY A 211 6.28 30.82 23.08
CA GLY A 211 6.25 32.07 22.33
C GLY A 211 5.86 31.92 20.85
N PHE A 212 5.71 30.69 20.34
CA PHE A 212 5.36 30.46 18.94
C PHE A 212 4.01 31.09 18.57
N LYS A 213 2.97 30.91 19.40
CA LYS A 213 1.65 31.50 19.19
C LYS A 213 1.74 33.02 19.09
N GLU A 214 2.42 33.66 20.03
CA GLU A 214 2.59 35.11 20.07
C GLU A 214 3.29 35.59 18.79
N ARG A 215 4.38 34.92 18.40
CA ARG A 215 5.15 35.22 17.19
C ARG A 215 4.31 35.14 15.91
N VAL A 216 3.49 34.10 15.73
CA VAL A 216 2.71 33.93 14.49
C VAL A 216 1.46 34.81 14.44
N LEU A 217 0.89 35.19 15.58
CA LEU A 217 -0.32 36.03 15.65
C LEU A 217 -0.03 37.53 15.75
N GLU A 218 1.21 37.91 16.09
CA GLU A 218 1.63 39.31 16.28
C GLU A 218 1.23 40.22 15.11
N GLY A 219 0.56 41.32 15.44
CA GLY A 219 0.11 42.32 14.47
C GLY A 219 -1.09 41.90 13.61
N ILE A 220 -1.60 40.67 13.74
CA ILE A 220 -2.78 40.17 13.01
C ILE A 220 -4.00 40.12 13.91
N VAL A 221 -3.88 39.45 15.07
CA VAL A 221 -4.91 39.34 16.10
C VAL A 221 -4.28 39.37 17.48
N ASN A 222 -5.05 39.64 18.52
CA ASN A 222 -4.56 39.56 19.89
C ASN A 222 -4.32 38.08 20.29
N PRO A 223 -3.08 37.64 20.58
CA PRO A 223 -2.80 36.24 20.92
C PRO A 223 -3.48 35.75 22.20
N LEU A 224 -3.91 36.67 23.07
CA LEU A 224 -4.61 36.34 24.31
C LEU A 224 -6.04 35.85 24.08
N ASP A 225 -6.66 36.24 22.96
CA ASP A 225 -8.03 35.87 22.60
C ASP A 225 -8.12 34.46 22.02
N TYR A 226 -6.97 33.83 21.74
CA TYR A 226 -6.88 32.53 21.07
C TYR A 226 -6.12 31.48 21.88
N GLU A 227 -6.56 30.24 21.73
CA GLU A 227 -5.91 29.03 22.22
C GLU A 227 -5.28 28.27 21.06
N GLN A 228 -4.07 27.77 21.30
CA GLN A 228 -3.35 26.93 20.36
C GLN A 228 -3.80 25.48 20.52
N VAL A 229 -4.16 24.84 19.41
CA VAL A 229 -4.51 23.41 19.42
C VAL A 229 -3.24 22.58 19.46
N TYR A 230 -3.19 21.61 20.38
CA TYR A 230 -2.05 20.68 20.56
C TYR A 230 -2.38 19.24 20.14
N ASP A 231 -3.54 19.02 19.53
CA ASP A 231 -3.83 17.75 18.86
C ASP A 231 -2.86 17.54 17.70
N VAL A 232 -2.51 16.28 17.44
CA VAL A 232 -1.76 15.88 16.24
C VAL A 232 -2.68 15.24 15.21
N LEU A 233 -2.26 15.26 13.95
CA LEU A 233 -2.94 14.60 12.85
C LEU A 233 -2.84 13.07 12.95
N ASP A 234 -3.85 12.41 12.40
CA ASP A 234 -3.88 10.97 12.21
C ASP A 234 -2.72 10.53 11.30
N VAL A 235 -2.05 9.43 11.61
CA VAL A 235 -0.92 8.93 10.82
C VAL A 235 -1.30 8.55 9.38
N TRP A 236 -2.59 8.26 9.16
CA TRP A 236 -3.13 8.08 7.80
C TRP A 236 -3.25 9.39 7.03
N PHE A 237 -3.37 10.52 7.72
CA PHE A 237 -3.28 11.84 7.11
C PHE A 237 -1.85 12.10 6.63
N ASP A 238 -0.86 11.85 7.49
CA ASP A 238 0.56 12.01 7.14
C ASP A 238 0.91 11.18 5.90
N SER A 239 0.72 9.86 5.98
CA SER A 239 1.00 8.96 4.87
C SER A 239 0.16 9.25 3.63
N GLY A 240 -1.13 9.58 3.77
CA GLY A 240 -1.99 9.90 2.64
C GLY A 240 -1.57 11.17 1.90
N SER A 241 -0.83 12.07 2.55
CA SER A 241 -0.37 13.32 1.93
C SER A 241 0.90 13.17 1.08
N THR A 242 1.49 11.97 0.98
CA THR A 242 2.73 11.72 0.21
C THR A 242 2.61 12.11 -1.26
N HIS A 243 1.43 12.02 -1.86
CA HIS A 243 1.18 12.49 -3.23
C HIS A 243 1.38 14.01 -3.41
N ALA A 244 1.38 14.78 -2.32
CA ALA A 244 1.47 16.23 -2.33
C ALA A 244 2.89 16.73 -2.01
N PHE A 245 3.65 16.02 -1.18
CA PHE A 245 4.99 16.46 -0.76
C PHE A 245 6.14 15.59 -1.30
N VAL A 246 5.87 14.39 -1.81
CA VAL A 246 6.88 13.54 -2.46
C VAL A 246 6.81 13.61 -3.98
N LEU A 247 5.61 13.63 -4.57
CA LEU A 247 5.45 13.54 -6.02
C LEU A 247 5.34 14.89 -6.74
N ARG A 248 4.65 15.87 -6.12
CA ARG A 248 4.35 17.16 -6.76
C ARG A 248 5.59 18.00 -7.03
N ASP A 249 6.54 17.99 -6.11
CA ASP A 249 7.68 18.92 -6.08
C ASP A 249 8.99 18.27 -6.57
N ARG A 250 8.90 17.07 -7.17
CA ARG A 250 10.06 16.39 -7.75
C ARG A 250 10.40 16.97 -9.11
N GLU A 251 11.67 17.36 -9.28
CA GLU A 251 12.20 17.83 -10.56
C GLU A 251 12.11 16.76 -11.65
N ASP A 252 12.26 15.48 -11.28
CA ASP A 252 12.10 14.31 -12.13
C ASP A 252 10.69 13.67 -12.05
N GLY A 253 9.72 14.40 -11.48
CA GLY A 253 8.34 13.95 -11.32
C GLY A 253 7.56 13.91 -12.64
N SER A 254 6.42 13.22 -12.64
CA SER A 254 5.50 13.28 -13.77
C SER A 254 4.98 14.72 -13.97
N PRO A 255 4.77 15.18 -15.22
CA PRO A 255 4.34 16.56 -15.48
C PRO A 255 3.04 16.98 -14.78
N ASP A 256 2.15 16.03 -14.47
CA ASP A 256 0.90 16.26 -13.75
C ASP A 256 0.98 15.90 -12.26
N GLY A 257 2.14 15.47 -11.76
CA GLY A 257 2.38 15.12 -10.36
C GLY A 257 1.55 13.92 -9.88
N LEU A 258 1.18 13.02 -10.79
CA LEU A 258 0.46 11.77 -10.51
C LEU A 258 1.39 10.56 -10.64
N ALA A 259 1.25 9.61 -9.71
CA ALA A 259 1.93 8.32 -9.82
C ALA A 259 1.27 7.46 -10.91
N ASP A 260 2.08 6.75 -11.68
CA ASP A 260 1.56 5.73 -12.60
C ASP A 260 0.97 4.54 -11.84
N LEU A 261 1.61 4.14 -10.74
CA LEU A 261 1.19 2.99 -9.95
C LEU A 261 1.40 3.23 -8.46
N TYR A 262 0.38 2.90 -7.66
CA TYR A 262 0.52 2.60 -6.24
C TYR A 262 0.48 1.08 -6.05
N LEU A 263 1.42 0.52 -5.29
CA LEU A 263 1.56 -0.93 -5.07
C LEU A 263 1.76 -1.22 -3.59
N GLU A 264 0.79 -1.90 -2.97
CA GLU A 264 0.86 -2.29 -1.56
C GLU A 264 -0.06 -3.50 -1.25
N GLY A 265 -0.01 -3.98 0.00
CA GLY A 265 -0.84 -5.07 0.51
C GLY A 265 -2.34 -4.78 0.57
N THR A 266 -3.16 -5.82 0.62
CA THR A 266 -4.63 -5.71 0.65
C THR A 266 -5.20 -4.88 1.82
N ASP A 267 -4.46 -4.74 2.92
CA ASP A 267 -4.82 -3.89 4.06
C ASP A 267 -4.85 -2.39 3.72
N GLN A 268 -4.08 -1.96 2.73
CA GLN A 268 -3.99 -0.54 2.36
C GLN A 268 -5.25 0.02 1.70
N HIS A 269 -6.21 -0.84 1.32
CA HIS A 269 -7.57 -0.41 0.93
C HIS A 269 -8.33 0.30 2.06
N ARG A 270 -7.95 0.07 3.32
CA ARG A 270 -8.46 0.80 4.50
C ARG A 270 -7.46 1.81 5.05
N GLY A 271 -6.20 1.72 4.62
CA GLY A 271 -5.10 2.56 5.03
C GLY A 271 -4.71 3.54 3.93
N TRP A 272 -3.50 3.37 3.39
CA TRP A 272 -2.83 4.37 2.57
C TRP A 272 -3.51 4.68 1.23
N PHE A 273 -4.02 3.69 0.49
CA PHE A 273 -4.78 3.94 -0.74
C PHE A 273 -6.01 4.81 -0.44
N HIS A 274 -6.68 4.48 0.66
CA HIS A 274 -7.89 5.15 1.10
C HIS A 274 -7.63 6.61 1.48
N SER A 275 -6.65 6.85 2.35
CA SER A 275 -6.35 8.20 2.81
C SER A 275 -5.78 9.07 1.69
N SER A 276 -4.93 8.51 0.82
CA SER A 276 -4.41 9.21 -0.37
C SER A 276 -5.53 9.62 -1.32
N MET A 277 -6.48 8.71 -1.60
CA MET A 277 -7.65 9.00 -2.43
C MET A 277 -8.48 10.17 -1.87
N LEU A 278 -8.80 10.15 -0.57
CA LEU A 278 -9.62 11.19 0.04
C LEU A 278 -8.91 12.54 0.05
N GLN A 279 -7.63 12.58 0.40
CA GLN A 279 -6.86 13.82 0.42
C GLN A 279 -6.70 14.41 -0.98
N ALA A 280 -6.37 13.61 -1.98
CA ALA A 280 -6.27 14.07 -3.36
C ALA A 280 -7.63 14.53 -3.91
N CYS A 281 -8.73 13.87 -3.56
CA CYS A 281 -10.07 14.34 -3.94
C CYS A 281 -10.44 15.67 -3.27
N GLY A 282 -10.00 15.89 -2.02
CA GLY A 282 -10.19 17.14 -1.31
C GLY A 282 -9.30 18.29 -1.79
N THR A 283 -8.12 18.00 -2.33
CA THR A 283 -7.09 19.03 -2.66
C THR A 283 -6.81 19.20 -4.15
N LYS A 284 -7.04 18.16 -4.96
CA LYS A 284 -6.81 18.11 -6.41
C LYS A 284 -8.09 17.74 -7.20
N GLY A 285 -9.18 17.40 -6.53
CA GLY A 285 -10.45 17.04 -7.16
C GLY A 285 -10.54 15.62 -7.75
N ARG A 286 -9.49 14.80 -7.62
CA ARG A 286 -9.39 13.46 -8.25
C ARG A 286 -8.39 12.54 -7.52
N ALA A 287 -8.32 11.27 -7.92
CA ALA A 287 -7.32 10.30 -7.43
C ALA A 287 -5.86 10.75 -7.68
N PRO A 288 -4.90 10.36 -6.80
CA PRO A 288 -3.49 10.72 -6.94
C PRO A 288 -2.65 9.74 -7.80
N TYR A 289 -3.27 8.68 -8.31
CA TYR A 289 -2.60 7.60 -9.04
C TYR A 289 -3.42 7.16 -10.27
N ARG A 290 -2.74 6.66 -11.31
CA ARG A 290 -3.36 6.08 -12.52
C ARG A 290 -3.71 4.61 -12.33
N GLY A 291 -2.92 3.86 -11.57
CA GLY A 291 -3.15 2.45 -11.28
C GLY A 291 -2.96 2.11 -9.81
N VAL A 292 -3.65 1.06 -9.36
CA VAL A 292 -3.44 0.42 -8.06
C VAL A 292 -3.18 -1.06 -8.29
N LEU A 293 -1.99 -1.52 -7.89
CA LEU A 293 -1.66 -2.93 -7.79
C LEU A 293 -1.75 -3.37 -6.32
N THR A 294 -2.41 -4.49 -6.08
CA THR A 294 -2.54 -5.04 -4.73
C THR A 294 -2.04 -6.47 -4.67
N HIS A 295 -1.23 -6.74 -3.65
CA HIS A 295 -0.79 -8.11 -3.33
C HIS A 295 -1.36 -8.62 -2.00
N GLY A 296 -1.41 -9.94 -1.85
CA GLY A 296 -1.75 -10.63 -0.61
C GLY A 296 -0.66 -10.52 0.46
N PHE A 297 -0.95 -11.10 1.62
CA PHE A 297 0.01 -11.22 2.71
C PHE A 297 0.94 -12.40 2.52
N THR A 298 2.15 -12.31 3.07
CA THR A 298 3.02 -13.47 3.22
C THR A 298 2.65 -14.24 4.49
N LEU A 299 2.41 -15.53 4.33
CA LEU A 299 2.10 -16.51 5.36
C LEU A 299 3.22 -17.55 5.44
N ASP A 300 3.26 -18.28 6.54
CA ASP A 300 4.19 -19.42 6.66
C ASP A 300 3.83 -20.57 5.69
N GLU A 301 4.64 -21.61 5.70
CA GLU A 301 4.49 -22.79 4.84
C GLU A 301 3.13 -23.50 5.02
N LYS A 302 2.52 -23.38 6.20
CA LYS A 302 1.22 -23.96 6.54
C LYS A 302 0.04 -23.00 6.26
N GLY A 303 0.32 -21.78 5.79
CA GLY A 303 -0.70 -20.76 5.57
C GLY A 303 -1.14 -20.04 6.85
N MET A 304 -0.34 -20.06 7.91
CA MET A 304 -0.61 -19.32 9.13
C MET A 304 0.07 -17.96 9.11
N LYS A 305 -0.56 -16.97 9.75
CA LYS A 305 0.03 -15.65 9.93
C LYS A 305 1.36 -15.78 10.68
N MET A 306 2.41 -15.21 10.12
CA MET A 306 3.72 -15.23 10.76
C MET A 306 3.73 -14.36 12.02
N SER A 307 4.32 -14.87 13.10
CA SER A 307 4.62 -14.08 14.28
C SER A 307 5.92 -14.55 14.94
N LYS A 308 6.65 -13.60 15.54
CA LYS A 308 7.89 -13.92 16.26
C LYS A 308 7.66 -14.88 17.42
N SER A 309 6.50 -14.80 18.09
CA SER A 309 6.18 -15.66 19.24
C SER A 309 5.85 -17.10 18.85
N LEU A 310 5.36 -17.35 17.63
CA LEU A 310 5.11 -18.70 17.11
C LEU A 310 6.36 -19.34 16.49
N GLY A 311 7.45 -18.58 16.32
CA GLY A 311 8.69 -19.08 15.70
C GLY A 311 8.55 -19.45 14.22
N ASN A 312 7.44 -19.09 13.57
CA ASN A 312 7.12 -19.43 12.18
C ASN A 312 7.45 -18.28 11.21
N THR A 313 8.31 -17.34 11.61
CA THR A 313 8.68 -16.20 10.78
C THR A 313 9.86 -16.56 9.89
N THR A 314 9.75 -16.33 8.59
CA THR A 314 10.88 -16.38 7.66
C THR A 314 11.35 -14.96 7.37
N ALA A 315 12.50 -14.57 7.92
CA ALA A 315 13.01 -13.22 7.69
C ALA A 315 13.68 -13.13 6.30
N PRO A 316 13.47 -12.05 5.52
CA PRO A 316 14.12 -11.89 4.22
C PRO A 316 15.65 -12.03 4.28
N GLN A 317 16.26 -11.56 5.36
CA GLN A 317 17.72 -11.54 5.51
C GLN A 317 18.30 -12.95 5.75
N GLU A 318 17.53 -13.82 6.40
CA GLU A 318 17.89 -15.24 6.55
C GLU A 318 17.86 -15.94 5.19
N VAL A 319 16.82 -15.70 4.39
CA VAL A 319 16.70 -16.26 3.04
C VAL A 319 17.81 -15.75 2.13
N ILE A 320 18.11 -14.45 2.16
CA ILE A 320 19.20 -13.86 1.38
C ILE A 320 20.55 -14.46 1.79
N GLY A 321 20.80 -14.66 3.09
CA GLY A 321 22.02 -15.26 3.59
C GLY A 321 22.19 -16.73 3.17
N GLU A 322 21.11 -17.50 3.12
CA GLU A 322 21.16 -18.93 2.78
C GLU A 322 21.11 -19.20 1.27
N TYR A 323 20.23 -18.51 0.53
CA TYR A 323 19.94 -18.80 -0.87
C TYR A 323 20.35 -17.69 -1.84
N GLY A 324 20.56 -16.47 -1.36
CA GLY A 324 20.79 -15.28 -2.17
C GLY A 324 19.52 -14.52 -2.54
N ALA A 325 19.68 -13.22 -2.86
CA ALA A 325 18.55 -12.32 -3.12
C ALA A 325 17.73 -12.71 -4.35
N ASP A 326 18.36 -13.20 -5.41
CA ASP A 326 17.66 -13.63 -6.63
C ASP A 326 16.71 -14.80 -6.38
N ILE A 327 16.99 -15.68 -5.41
CA ILE A 327 16.07 -16.77 -5.05
C ILE A 327 14.81 -16.21 -4.39
N LEU A 328 14.94 -15.25 -3.48
CA LEU A 328 13.79 -14.60 -2.87
C LEU A 328 12.96 -13.83 -3.92
N ARG A 329 13.62 -13.10 -4.82
CA ARG A 329 12.95 -12.38 -5.93
C ARG A 329 12.24 -13.35 -6.87
N LEU A 330 12.87 -14.47 -7.19
CA LEU A 330 12.28 -15.50 -8.03
C LEU A 330 11.06 -16.14 -7.38
N TRP A 331 11.11 -16.40 -6.06
CA TRP A 331 9.95 -16.87 -5.30
C TRP A 331 8.77 -15.90 -5.41
N VAL A 332 9.00 -14.59 -5.33
CA VAL A 332 7.94 -13.59 -5.55
C VAL A 332 7.42 -13.68 -6.98
N ALA A 333 8.30 -13.67 -7.97
CA ALA A 333 7.92 -13.64 -9.38
C ALA A 333 7.14 -14.88 -9.82
N GLN A 334 7.42 -16.06 -9.25
CA GLN A 334 6.70 -17.30 -9.58
C GLN A 334 5.38 -17.47 -8.81
N SER A 335 5.09 -16.59 -7.85
CA SER A 335 3.92 -16.68 -6.99
C SER A 335 2.76 -15.87 -7.56
N ASP A 336 1.54 -16.38 -7.41
CA ASP A 336 0.35 -15.56 -7.62
C ASP A 336 0.21 -14.59 -6.44
N TYR A 337 0.63 -13.34 -6.66
CA TYR A 337 0.58 -12.31 -5.63
C TYR A 337 -0.83 -11.81 -5.35
N THR A 338 -1.83 -12.14 -6.18
CA THR A 338 -3.21 -11.65 -6.00
C THR A 338 -3.91 -12.30 -4.80
N VAL A 339 -3.34 -13.39 -4.29
CA VAL A 339 -3.75 -14.11 -3.09
C VAL A 339 -2.62 -14.09 -2.05
N ASP A 340 -2.91 -14.59 -0.85
CA ASP A 340 -1.88 -14.72 0.19
C ASP A 340 -0.80 -15.74 -0.25
N LEU A 341 0.46 -15.33 -0.12
CA LEU A 341 1.62 -16.09 -0.54
C LEU A 341 2.14 -16.95 0.61
N ARG A 342 2.63 -18.15 0.32
CA ARG A 342 3.28 -19.01 1.31
C ARG A 342 4.78 -19.03 1.09
N ILE A 343 5.52 -18.96 2.19
CA ILE A 343 6.98 -19.10 2.20
C ILE A 343 7.42 -20.12 3.24
N GLY A 344 8.42 -20.91 2.91
CA GLY A 344 8.93 -22.00 3.74
C GLY A 344 10.18 -22.62 3.12
N LYS A 345 10.86 -23.48 3.89
CA LYS A 345 12.12 -24.09 3.45
C LYS A 345 11.94 -25.00 2.23
N GLU A 346 10.88 -25.81 2.19
CA GLU A 346 10.67 -26.70 1.03
C GLU A 346 10.28 -25.91 -0.22
N ILE A 347 9.49 -24.85 -0.05
CA ILE A 347 9.14 -23.94 -1.15
C ILE A 347 10.40 -23.27 -1.71
N LEU A 348 11.26 -22.71 -0.86
CA LEU A 348 12.50 -22.04 -1.27
C LEU A 348 13.50 -23.01 -1.91
N LYS A 349 13.57 -24.25 -1.42
CA LYS A 349 14.36 -25.31 -2.05
C LYS A 349 13.90 -25.59 -3.48
N GLY A 350 12.58 -25.68 -3.70
CA GLY A 350 12.02 -25.83 -5.06
C GLY A 350 12.35 -24.63 -5.97
N VAL A 351 12.34 -23.40 -5.43
CA VAL A 351 12.74 -22.19 -6.17
C VAL A 351 14.23 -22.25 -6.53
N ALA A 352 15.09 -22.67 -5.60
CA ALA A 352 16.53 -22.82 -5.82
C ALA A 352 16.85 -23.87 -6.90
N ASP A 353 16.10 -24.97 -6.97
CA ASP A 353 16.24 -25.98 -8.02
C ASP A 353 15.86 -25.43 -9.40
N SER A 354 14.76 -24.70 -9.50
CA SER A 354 14.35 -23.99 -10.72
C SER A 354 15.41 -22.98 -11.15
N TYR A 355 15.91 -22.17 -10.23
CA TYR A 355 16.99 -21.23 -10.47
C TYR A 355 18.25 -21.92 -11.02
N ARG A 356 18.69 -23.04 -10.42
CA ARG A 356 19.87 -23.79 -10.89
C ARG A 356 19.72 -24.27 -12.33
N ARG A 357 18.53 -24.75 -12.71
CA ARG A 357 18.25 -25.20 -14.10
C ARG A 357 18.35 -24.03 -15.09
N LEU A 358 17.79 -22.89 -14.73
CA LEU A 358 17.88 -21.67 -15.54
C LEU A 358 19.34 -21.20 -15.66
N ARG A 359 20.08 -21.13 -14.54
CA ARG A 359 21.49 -20.73 -14.52
C ARG A 359 22.36 -21.66 -15.38
N ASN A 360 22.08 -22.97 -15.37
CA ASN A 360 22.78 -23.92 -16.24
C ASN A 360 22.50 -23.67 -17.73
N THR A 361 21.28 -23.24 -18.08
CA THR A 361 20.92 -22.85 -19.46
C THR A 361 21.77 -21.64 -19.89
N MET A 362 21.86 -20.61 -19.05
CA MET A 362 22.72 -19.44 -19.32
C MET A 362 24.19 -19.81 -19.41
N ARG A 363 24.70 -20.65 -18.50
CA ARG A 363 26.09 -21.14 -18.51
C ARG A 363 26.42 -21.90 -19.80
N TYR A 364 25.50 -22.74 -20.29
CA TYR A 364 25.70 -23.44 -21.55
C TYR A 364 25.85 -22.45 -22.72
N MET A 365 24.96 -21.44 -22.80
CA MET A 365 25.06 -20.40 -23.83
C MET A 365 26.38 -19.63 -23.76
N LEU A 366 26.82 -19.23 -22.55
CA LEU A 366 28.11 -18.56 -22.36
C LEU A 366 29.27 -19.40 -22.89
N GLY A 367 29.33 -20.70 -22.54
CA GLY A 367 30.38 -21.60 -23.02
C GLY A 367 30.33 -21.79 -24.54
N ALA A 368 29.14 -21.96 -25.12
CA ALA A 368 28.95 -22.12 -26.55
C ALA A 368 29.28 -20.86 -27.36
N LEU A 369 29.18 -19.68 -26.74
CA LEU A 369 29.47 -18.37 -27.33
C LEU A 369 30.90 -17.88 -27.08
N ALA A 370 31.76 -18.70 -26.45
CA ALA A 370 33.17 -18.37 -26.28
C ALA A 370 33.81 -18.04 -27.65
N GLY A 371 34.43 -16.86 -27.74
CA GLY A 371 35.05 -16.33 -28.96
C GLY A 371 34.08 -16.00 -30.10
N PHE A 372 32.78 -15.87 -29.83
CA PHE A 372 31.80 -15.47 -30.86
C PHE A 372 32.10 -14.07 -31.39
N SER A 373 32.03 -13.91 -32.72
CA SER A 373 32.20 -12.62 -33.38
C SER A 373 31.14 -12.41 -34.46
N GLU A 374 30.91 -11.16 -34.82
CA GLU A 374 29.97 -10.77 -35.88
C GLU A 374 30.23 -11.47 -37.22
N ALA A 375 31.48 -11.83 -37.51
CA ALA A 375 31.86 -12.55 -38.72
C ALA A 375 31.24 -13.96 -38.81
N GLU A 376 30.84 -14.56 -37.68
CA GLU A 376 30.16 -15.85 -37.66
C GLU A 376 28.68 -15.75 -38.03
N ARG A 377 28.06 -14.55 -38.02
CA ARG A 377 26.61 -14.41 -38.22
C ARG A 377 26.12 -15.03 -39.53
N VAL A 378 24.95 -15.64 -39.47
CA VAL A 378 24.24 -16.24 -40.60
C VAL A 378 22.85 -15.62 -40.70
N GLU A 379 22.39 -15.34 -41.91
CA GLU A 379 21.03 -14.82 -42.13
C GLU A 379 19.98 -15.91 -41.86
N PRO A 380 18.82 -15.61 -41.23
CA PRO A 380 17.81 -16.61 -40.88
C PRO A 380 17.32 -17.47 -42.07
N ALA A 381 17.32 -16.91 -43.28
CA ALA A 381 16.92 -17.62 -44.50
C ALA A 381 17.92 -18.72 -44.94
N GLN A 382 19.18 -18.61 -44.52
CA GLN A 382 20.26 -19.57 -44.82
C GLN A 382 20.43 -20.62 -43.72
N MET A 383 19.79 -20.42 -42.56
CA MET A 383 19.91 -21.33 -41.43
C MET A 383 19.14 -22.64 -41.68
N PRO A 384 19.60 -23.76 -41.11
CA PRO A 384 18.82 -25.00 -41.07
C PRO A 384 17.47 -24.81 -40.38
N GLU A 385 16.54 -25.74 -40.61
CA GLU A 385 15.16 -25.64 -40.10
C GLU A 385 15.09 -25.58 -38.56
N LEU A 386 16.00 -26.27 -37.86
CA LEU A 386 16.02 -26.28 -36.40
C LEU A 386 16.31 -24.88 -35.82
N GLU A 387 17.28 -24.16 -36.36
CA GLU A 387 17.56 -22.76 -35.96
C GLU A 387 16.36 -21.85 -36.25
N ARG A 388 15.75 -22.02 -37.43
CA ARG A 388 14.57 -21.25 -37.83
C ARG A 388 13.37 -21.53 -36.91
N TRP A 389 13.22 -22.76 -36.43
CA TRP A 389 12.23 -23.13 -35.43
C TRP A 389 12.49 -22.43 -34.09
N VAL A 390 13.72 -22.43 -33.57
CA VAL A 390 14.05 -21.71 -32.31
C VAL A 390 13.79 -20.21 -32.44
N LEU A 391 14.15 -19.59 -33.57
CA LEU A 391 13.88 -18.18 -33.81
C LEU A 391 12.38 -17.87 -33.88
N HIS A 392 11.58 -18.79 -34.44
CA HIS A 392 10.13 -18.66 -34.43
C HIS A 392 9.56 -18.71 -33.01
N ARG A 393 9.97 -19.70 -32.20
CA ARG A 393 9.56 -19.82 -30.79
C ARG A 393 9.95 -18.58 -29.98
N LEU A 394 11.14 -18.04 -30.22
CA LEU A 394 11.60 -16.82 -29.57
C LEU A 394 10.75 -15.60 -29.93
N ALA A 395 10.29 -15.49 -31.18
CA ALA A 395 9.42 -14.40 -31.63
C ALA A 395 8.01 -14.48 -31.02
N GLU A 396 7.48 -15.69 -30.82
CA GLU A 396 6.22 -15.91 -30.09
C GLU A 396 6.38 -15.48 -28.62
N LEU A 397 7.48 -15.90 -27.99
CA LEU A 397 7.79 -15.59 -26.60
C LEU A 397 7.98 -14.07 -26.36
N ASP A 398 8.53 -13.32 -27.32
CA ASP A 398 8.67 -11.85 -27.22
C ASP A 398 7.32 -11.16 -26.99
N ALA A 399 6.28 -11.58 -27.72
CA ALA A 399 4.94 -11.02 -27.57
C ALA A 399 4.37 -11.34 -26.19
N GLU A 400 4.51 -12.60 -25.77
CA GLU A 400 3.98 -13.10 -24.50
C GLU A 400 4.67 -12.46 -23.27
N VAL A 401 5.99 -12.30 -23.31
CA VAL A 401 6.77 -11.69 -22.22
C VAL A 401 6.40 -10.23 -22.06
N ARG A 402 6.33 -9.48 -23.18
CA ARG A 402 6.00 -8.05 -23.16
C ARG A 402 4.58 -7.81 -22.68
N GLU A 403 3.63 -8.64 -23.10
CA GLU A 403 2.25 -8.59 -22.61
C GLU A 403 2.17 -8.93 -21.12
N GLY A 404 2.87 -9.96 -20.67
CA GLY A 404 2.88 -10.38 -19.27
C GLY A 404 3.42 -9.27 -18.35
N TYR A 405 4.57 -8.69 -18.66
CA TYR A 405 5.10 -7.56 -17.89
C TYR A 405 4.17 -6.33 -17.89
N ALA A 406 3.56 -6.00 -19.03
CA ALA A 406 2.62 -4.88 -19.12
C ALA A 406 1.36 -5.07 -18.26
N LYS A 407 0.98 -6.32 -18.01
CA LYS A 407 -0.18 -6.69 -17.16
C LYS A 407 0.22 -7.11 -15.74
N TYR A 408 1.49 -6.96 -15.38
CA TYR A 408 2.03 -7.42 -14.10
C TYR A 408 1.85 -8.92 -13.85
N ASP A 409 1.83 -9.75 -14.90
CA ASP A 409 1.76 -11.23 -14.83
C ASP A 409 3.19 -11.82 -14.77
N PHE A 410 3.88 -11.57 -13.66
CA PHE A 410 5.26 -12.04 -13.47
C PHE A 410 5.34 -13.58 -13.43
N GLN A 411 4.31 -14.24 -12.88
CA GLN A 411 4.25 -15.69 -12.78
C GLN A 411 4.13 -16.33 -14.16
N GLY A 412 3.21 -15.84 -15.00
CA GLY A 412 3.05 -16.31 -16.36
C GLY A 412 4.29 -16.07 -17.21
N VAL A 413 4.94 -14.91 -17.08
CA VAL A 413 6.23 -14.63 -17.73
C VAL A 413 7.27 -15.66 -17.34
N PHE A 414 7.49 -15.88 -16.04
CA PHE A 414 8.51 -16.81 -15.58
C PHE A 414 8.21 -18.25 -16.03
N GLN A 415 6.97 -18.72 -15.93
CA GLN A 415 6.59 -20.07 -16.35
C GLN A 415 6.90 -20.32 -17.82
N LYS A 416 6.59 -19.36 -18.70
CA LYS A 416 6.85 -19.44 -20.14
C LYS A 416 8.35 -19.46 -20.45
N LEU A 417 9.11 -18.54 -19.86
CA LEU A 417 10.56 -18.47 -20.01
C LEU A 417 11.25 -19.74 -19.49
N PHE A 418 10.82 -20.23 -18.33
CA PHE A 418 11.36 -21.43 -17.71
C PHE A 418 11.10 -22.66 -18.57
N THR A 419 9.86 -22.82 -19.05
CA THR A 419 9.47 -23.93 -19.95
C THR A 419 10.28 -23.91 -21.24
N PHE A 420 10.44 -22.73 -21.85
CA PHE A 420 11.26 -22.57 -23.04
C PHE A 420 12.72 -22.95 -22.79
N CYS A 421 13.31 -22.51 -21.68
CA CYS A 421 14.68 -22.86 -21.32
C CYS A 421 14.86 -24.37 -21.06
N THR A 422 13.93 -25.02 -20.36
CA THR A 422 14.09 -26.43 -19.98
C THR A 422 13.71 -27.40 -21.09
N SER A 423 12.62 -27.12 -21.79
CA SER A 423 12.03 -28.06 -22.76
C SER A 423 12.55 -27.80 -24.17
N ASP A 424 12.32 -26.59 -24.71
CA ASP A 424 12.71 -26.27 -26.08
C ASP A 424 14.24 -26.16 -26.22
N LEU A 425 14.90 -25.46 -25.29
CA LEU A 425 16.34 -25.26 -25.35
C LEU A 425 17.13 -26.45 -24.78
N SER A 426 17.05 -26.71 -23.48
CA SER A 426 17.94 -27.68 -22.84
C SER A 426 17.68 -29.13 -23.30
N ALA A 427 16.43 -29.56 -23.41
CA ALA A 427 16.09 -30.95 -23.72
C ALA A 427 16.12 -31.28 -25.22
N VAL A 428 15.89 -30.28 -26.09
CA VAL A 428 15.83 -30.48 -27.53
C VAL A 428 16.98 -29.77 -28.24
N TYR A 429 16.97 -28.44 -28.28
CA TYR A 429 17.88 -27.69 -29.13
C TYR A 429 19.36 -27.88 -28.77
N PHE A 430 19.70 -27.68 -27.50
CA PHE A 430 21.07 -27.80 -27.01
C PHE A 430 21.57 -29.23 -27.13
N ASP A 431 20.73 -30.22 -26.83
CA ASP A 431 21.15 -31.62 -26.90
C ASP A 431 21.49 -32.04 -28.34
N ILE A 432 20.63 -31.69 -29.30
CA ILE A 432 20.87 -31.92 -30.73
C ILE A 432 22.10 -31.16 -31.22
N ARG A 433 22.31 -29.91 -30.77
CA ARG A 433 23.40 -29.04 -31.28
C ARG A 433 24.75 -29.21 -30.61
N LYS A 434 24.87 -30.01 -29.54
CA LYS A 434 26.18 -30.37 -28.97
C LYS A 434 27.10 -30.97 -30.02
N ASP A 435 26.60 -31.88 -30.85
CA ASP A 435 27.41 -32.54 -31.89
C ASP A 435 27.97 -31.51 -32.88
N SER A 436 27.11 -30.65 -33.44
CA SER A 436 27.56 -29.59 -34.36
C SER A 436 28.47 -28.55 -33.70
N LEU A 437 28.27 -28.22 -32.42
CA LEU A 437 29.12 -27.26 -31.73
C LEU A 437 30.52 -27.83 -31.43
N TYR A 438 30.62 -29.13 -31.17
CA TYR A 438 31.86 -29.78 -30.71
C TYR A 438 32.63 -30.47 -31.83
N CYS A 439 31.95 -31.00 -32.85
CA CYS A 439 32.53 -31.85 -33.87
C CYS A 439 32.67 -31.13 -35.23
N ASP A 440 31.76 -30.21 -35.59
CA ASP A 440 31.82 -29.57 -36.90
C ASP A 440 32.97 -28.53 -37.00
N PRO A 441 33.52 -28.33 -38.22
CA PRO A 441 34.46 -27.24 -38.48
C PRO A 441 33.89 -25.87 -38.09
N LYS A 442 34.77 -24.95 -37.66
CA LYS A 442 34.40 -23.61 -37.19
C LYS A 442 33.60 -22.80 -38.20
N ASP A 443 33.88 -22.97 -39.48
CA ASP A 443 33.29 -22.28 -40.63
C ASP A 443 32.05 -22.98 -41.20
N SER A 444 31.67 -24.15 -40.68
CA SER A 444 30.48 -24.86 -41.12
C SER A 444 29.21 -24.02 -40.91
N LEU A 445 28.30 -24.08 -41.89
CA LEU A 445 27.04 -23.33 -41.87
C LEU A 445 26.22 -23.69 -40.63
N THR A 446 26.16 -24.97 -40.26
CA THR A 446 25.37 -25.45 -39.11
C THR A 446 25.90 -24.89 -37.79
N ARG A 447 27.21 -24.98 -37.54
CA ARG A 447 27.83 -24.45 -36.31
C ARG A 447 27.65 -22.94 -36.20
N ARG A 448 27.89 -22.20 -37.29
CA ARG A 448 27.70 -20.75 -37.35
C ARG A 448 26.24 -20.34 -37.13
N SER A 449 25.30 -21.05 -37.74
CA SER A 449 23.86 -20.81 -37.56
C SER A 449 23.46 -21.03 -36.10
N CYS A 450 23.93 -22.12 -35.49
CA CYS A 450 23.69 -22.40 -34.08
C CYS A 450 24.23 -21.29 -33.16
N ARG A 451 25.50 -20.89 -33.33
CA ARG A 451 26.09 -19.80 -32.54
C ARG A 451 25.40 -18.46 -32.76
N THR A 452 24.91 -18.19 -33.97
CA THR A 452 24.08 -17.00 -34.25
C THR A 452 22.77 -17.01 -33.46
N VAL A 453 22.08 -18.15 -33.41
CA VAL A 453 20.85 -18.29 -32.62
C VAL A 453 21.11 -18.18 -31.12
N LEU A 454 22.18 -18.82 -30.62
CA LEU A 454 22.57 -18.72 -29.21
C LEU A 454 22.90 -17.30 -28.79
N ASP A 455 23.53 -16.50 -29.66
CA ASP A 455 23.80 -15.08 -29.40
C ASP A 455 22.51 -14.27 -29.25
N ILE A 456 21.54 -14.50 -30.15
CA ILE A 456 20.22 -13.85 -30.09
C ILE A 456 19.48 -14.27 -28.81
N LEU A 457 19.49 -15.56 -28.48
CA LEU A 457 18.89 -16.10 -27.26
C LEU A 457 19.52 -15.49 -26.01
N PHE A 458 20.85 -15.35 -25.98
CA PHE A 458 21.57 -14.71 -24.87
C PHE A 458 21.03 -13.30 -24.63
N HIS A 459 20.97 -12.45 -25.66
CA HIS A 459 20.49 -11.07 -25.48
C HIS A 459 19.04 -11.03 -24.98
N ARG A 460 18.16 -11.86 -25.54
CA ARG A 460 16.74 -11.87 -25.15
C ARG A 460 16.50 -12.42 -23.75
N LEU A 461 17.02 -13.61 -23.45
CA LEU A 461 16.81 -14.24 -22.15
C LEU A 461 17.43 -13.43 -21.02
N THR A 462 18.67 -12.94 -21.19
CA THR A 462 19.35 -12.13 -20.17
C THR A 462 18.56 -10.86 -19.86
N THR A 463 18.07 -10.17 -20.88
CA THR A 463 17.28 -8.94 -20.68
C THR A 463 15.85 -9.18 -20.16
N TRP A 464 15.17 -10.26 -20.58
CA TRP A 464 13.82 -10.58 -20.09
C TRP A 464 13.80 -11.06 -18.64
N LEU A 465 14.88 -11.72 -18.19
CA LEU A 465 15.04 -12.20 -16.82
C LEU A 465 15.62 -11.14 -15.88
N ALA A 466 16.29 -10.10 -16.40
CA ALA A 466 16.96 -9.07 -15.61
C ALA A 466 16.06 -8.37 -14.56
N PRO A 467 14.78 -8.05 -14.82
CA PRO A 467 13.91 -7.47 -13.79
C PRO A 467 13.69 -8.36 -12.56
N VAL A 468 13.79 -9.68 -12.72
CA VAL A 468 13.57 -10.66 -11.64
C VAL A 468 14.91 -11.10 -11.04
N LEU A 469 15.82 -11.61 -11.87
CA LEU A 469 17.12 -12.18 -11.48
C LEU A 469 18.23 -11.13 -11.66
N VAL A 470 18.12 -10.05 -10.90
CA VAL A 470 18.90 -8.81 -11.11
C VAL A 470 20.41 -9.04 -11.03
N PHE A 471 20.87 -9.86 -10.08
CA PHE A 471 22.29 -10.12 -9.88
C PHE A 471 22.82 -11.14 -10.88
N THR A 472 22.07 -12.22 -11.09
CA THR A 472 22.49 -13.32 -11.97
C THR A 472 22.53 -12.88 -13.42
N MET A 473 21.56 -12.08 -13.89
CA MET A 473 21.58 -11.60 -15.28
C MET A 473 22.66 -10.54 -15.52
N GLU A 474 23.02 -9.76 -14.51
CA GLU A 474 24.17 -8.86 -14.59
C GLU A 474 25.48 -9.64 -14.69
N GLU A 475 25.68 -10.66 -13.83
CA GLU A 475 26.83 -11.58 -13.91
C GLU A 475 26.93 -12.20 -15.32
N VAL A 476 25.83 -12.78 -15.81
CA VAL A 476 25.77 -13.39 -17.15
C VAL A 476 26.08 -12.39 -18.26
N TRP A 477 25.63 -11.15 -18.15
CA TRP A 477 25.91 -10.09 -19.11
C TRP A 477 27.41 -9.73 -19.15
N LEU A 478 27.99 -9.48 -17.97
CA LEU A 478 29.37 -9.05 -17.81
C LEU A 478 30.40 -10.10 -18.26
N GLU A 479 30.06 -11.39 -18.20
CA GLU A 479 30.91 -12.46 -18.74
C GLU A 479 31.15 -12.34 -20.26
N ARG A 480 30.24 -11.69 -21.00
CA ARG A 480 30.42 -11.41 -22.45
C ARG A 480 30.79 -9.96 -22.74
N PHE A 481 30.28 -9.03 -21.93
CA PHE A 481 30.42 -7.59 -22.13
C PHE A 481 31.00 -6.94 -20.88
N PRO A 482 32.26 -7.22 -20.50
CA PRO A 482 32.87 -6.63 -19.32
C PRO A 482 33.13 -5.13 -19.54
N GLY A 483 32.94 -4.33 -18.49
CA GLY A 483 33.24 -2.91 -18.50
C GLY A 483 32.48 -2.17 -17.39
N GLU A 484 33.05 -1.06 -16.90
CA GLU A 484 32.44 -0.27 -15.82
C GLU A 484 31.11 0.38 -16.24
N GLU A 485 30.97 0.72 -17.52
CA GLU A 485 29.75 1.30 -18.10
C GLU A 485 28.81 0.23 -18.71
N SER A 486 29.13 -1.05 -18.56
CA SER A 486 28.34 -2.15 -19.13
C SER A 486 27.42 -2.72 -18.07
N SER A 487 26.11 -2.70 -18.35
CA SER A 487 25.10 -3.31 -17.47
C SER A 487 23.90 -3.75 -18.29
N VAL A 488 23.35 -4.93 -18.00
CA VAL A 488 22.10 -5.38 -18.63
C VAL A 488 20.95 -4.43 -18.30
N HIS A 489 21.00 -3.79 -17.14
CA HIS A 489 19.95 -2.90 -16.63
C HIS A 489 19.91 -1.55 -17.36
N LEU A 490 20.92 -1.25 -18.18
CA LEU A 490 20.99 -0.06 -19.04
C LEU A 490 20.61 -0.36 -20.50
N VAL A 491 20.25 -1.61 -20.82
CA VAL A 491 19.89 -2.05 -22.17
C VAL A 491 18.38 -2.05 -22.37
N ASP A 492 17.91 -1.60 -23.53
CA ASP A 492 16.51 -1.74 -23.93
C ASP A 492 16.17 -3.20 -24.29
N GLY A 493 15.92 -3.99 -23.25
CA GLY A 493 15.59 -5.42 -23.33
C GLY A 493 14.19 -5.74 -23.88
N MET A 494 13.26 -4.79 -23.74
CA MET A 494 11.85 -4.98 -24.10
C MET A 494 11.51 -4.42 -25.49
N ARG A 495 12.53 -4.03 -26.25
CA ARG A 495 12.39 -3.55 -27.62
C ARG A 495 11.77 -4.63 -28.51
N ARG A 496 10.73 -4.23 -29.25
CA ARG A 496 10.01 -5.07 -30.22
C ARG A 496 10.99 -5.79 -31.15
N TRP A 497 10.73 -7.07 -31.40
CA TRP A 497 11.35 -7.78 -32.51
C TRP A 497 11.22 -6.96 -33.81
N PRO A 498 12.32 -6.67 -34.55
CA PRO A 498 12.24 -5.95 -35.80
C PRO A 498 11.27 -6.65 -36.74
N ARG A 499 10.24 -5.94 -37.22
CA ARG A 499 9.24 -6.48 -38.17
C ARG A 499 9.81 -6.72 -39.58
N SER A 500 11.11 -6.97 -39.73
CA SER A 500 11.71 -7.31 -41.03
C SER A 500 11.35 -8.75 -41.42
N GLY A 501 10.18 -8.87 -42.06
CA GLY A 501 9.86 -9.90 -43.04
C GLY A 501 9.48 -11.28 -42.51
N ARG A 502 8.19 -11.47 -42.18
CA ARG A 502 7.32 -12.59 -42.65
C ARG A 502 6.02 -12.68 -41.84
N ARG A 503 4.95 -12.09 -42.40
CA ARG A 503 3.72 -12.85 -42.59
C ARG A 503 3.69 -13.22 -44.07
N SER A 504 4.25 -14.38 -44.46
CA SER A 504 3.83 -15.10 -45.69
C SER A 504 4.63 -16.36 -46.06
N ALA A 505 5.87 -16.57 -45.58
CA ALA A 505 6.70 -17.66 -46.14
C ALA A 505 7.35 -18.63 -45.13
N MET A 506 7.06 -18.52 -43.83
CA MET A 506 7.59 -19.46 -42.80
C MET A 506 6.52 -20.38 -42.22
N CYS A 507 5.25 -19.96 -42.21
CA CYS A 507 4.13 -20.76 -41.67
C CYS A 507 3.48 -21.70 -42.71
N ALA A 508 4.01 -21.82 -43.93
CA ALA A 508 3.40 -22.64 -44.99
C ALA A 508 3.99 -24.06 -45.10
N GLY A 509 4.84 -24.47 -44.15
CA GLY A 509 5.56 -25.75 -44.21
C GLY A 509 5.62 -26.54 -42.90
N TRP A 510 4.80 -26.18 -41.91
CA TRP A 510 4.66 -26.91 -40.64
C TRP A 510 3.20 -26.93 -40.22
#